data_AF-A0A139NK62-F1
#
_entry.id   AF-A0A139NK62-F1
#
_cell.length_a   1.000
_cell.length_b   1.000
_cell.length_c   1.000
_cell.angle_alpha   90.00
_cell.angle_beta   90.00
_cell.angle_gamma   90.00
#
_symmetry.space_group_name_H-M   'P 1'
#
loop_
_entity.id
_entity.type
_entity.pdbx_description
1 polymer ?
#
loop_
_entity_poly.entity_id
_entity_poly.type
_entity_poly.pdbx_seq_one_letter_code
_entity_poly.pdbx_strand_id
1 'polypeptide(L)' 'MFINDEIHVREVRLIGLDGDQLGIKPRTEAQEIADNAGVDLVLIQPQAKPPVARIMDYGKFKFEYQKKQKEQRKNKA' A
#
# COMPACT_ATOMS: atom_id res chain seq x y z
N MET A 1 -6.35 6.67 -1.72
CA MET A 1 -5.66 5.49 -1.17
C MET A 1 -5.59 5.74 0.31
N PHE A 2 -6.01 4.79 1.14
CA PHE A 2 -5.97 4.95 2.59
C PHE A 2 -4.63 4.40 3.09
N ILE A 3 -4.02 5.09 4.06
CA ILE A 3 -2.71 4.73 4.61
C ILE A 3 -2.77 4.61 6.14
N ASN A 4 -2.04 3.66 6.70
CA ASN A 4 -1.85 3.47 8.14
C ASN A 4 -3.17 3.58 8.92
N ASP A 5 -3.28 4.54 9.84
CA ASP A 5 -4.45 4.78 10.69
C ASP A 5 -5.72 5.21 9.95
N GLU A 6 -5.63 5.61 8.67
CA GLU A 6 -6.82 5.88 7.86
C GLU A 6 -7.60 4.60 7.50
N ILE A 7 -6.98 3.43 7.69
CA ILE A 7 -7.57 2.13 7.39
C ILE A 7 -8.41 1.67 8.58
N HIS A 8 -9.74 1.68 8.46
CA HIS A 8 -10.65 1.36 9.56
C HIS A 8 -11.28 -0.05 9.48
N VAL A 9 -10.78 -0.91 8.60
CA VAL A 9 -11.31 -2.26 8.41
C VAL A 9 -10.77 -3.23 9.46
N ARG A 10 -11.50 -4.32 9.72
CA ARG A 10 -11.10 -5.33 10.72
C ARG A 10 -9.95 -6.21 10.23
N GLU A 11 -10.00 -6.61 8.97
CA GLU A 11 -9.05 -7.52 8.35
C GLU A 11 -8.76 -7.09 6.91
N VAL A 12 -7.58 -7.47 6.42
CA VAL A 12 -7.11 -7.20 5.08
C VAL A 12 -6.42 -8.43 4.49
N ARG A 13 -6.50 -8.60 3.17
CA ARG A 13 -5.54 -9.44 2.45
C ARG A 13 -4.24 -8.66 2.32
N LEU A 14 -3.18 -9.15 2.94
CA LEU A 14 -1.90 -8.47 3.06
C LEU A 14 -0.91 -8.95 2.00
N ILE A 15 -0.28 -8.00 1.32
CA ILE A 15 0.82 -8.21 0.39
C ILE A 15 2.10 -7.60 1.00
N GLY A 16 3.17 -8.40 1.05
CA GLY A 16 4.47 -7.98 1.55
C GLY A 16 5.21 -7.03 0.59
N LEU A 17 6.37 -6.54 1.04
CA LEU A 17 7.22 -5.60 0.31
C LEU A 17 7.63 -6.12 -1.07
N ASP A 18 8.02 -7.40 -1.15
CA ASP A 18 8.50 -8.04 -2.37
C ASP A 18 7.37 -8.65 -3.23
N GLY A 19 6.11 -8.43 -2.84
CA GLY A 19 4.93 -8.96 -3.54
C GLY A 19 4.40 -10.28 -2.98
N ASP A 20 5.02 -10.80 -1.92
CA ASP A 20 4.59 -12.02 -1.23
C ASP A 20 3.16 -11.92 -0.70
N GLN A 21 2.40 -12.99 -0.84
CA GLN A 21 1.03 -13.07 -0.32
C GLN A 21 1.07 -13.55 1.14
N LEU A 22 0.93 -12.62 2.09
CA LEU A 22 0.94 -12.92 3.53
C LEU A 22 -0.43 -13.41 4.05
N GLY A 23 -1.42 -13.51 3.17
CA GLY A 23 -2.76 -14.02 3.47
C GLY A 23 -3.68 -12.97 4.06
N ILE A 24 -4.73 -13.43 4.74
CA ILE A 24 -5.68 -12.54 5.43
C ILE A 24 -5.17 -12.32 6.86
N LYS A 25 -5.02 -11.06 7.25
CA LYS A 25 -4.51 -10.65 8.56
C LYS A 25 -5.42 -9.60 9.18
N PRO A 26 -5.54 -9.56 10.52
CA PRO A 26 -6.11 -8.41 11.23
C PRO A 26 -5.39 -7.13 10.83
N ARG A 27 -6.11 -6.01 10.80
CA ARG A 27 -5.50 -4.70 10.51
C ARG A 27 -4.35 -4.38 11.45
N THR A 28 -4.49 -4.71 12.74
CA THR A 28 -3.46 -4.45 13.76
C THR A 28 -2.17 -5.21 13.45
N GLU A 29 -2.25 -6.49 13.12
CA GLU A 29 -1.09 -7.29 12.73
C GLU A 29 -0.48 -6.77 11.43
N ALA A 30 -1.29 -6.38 10.44
CA ALA A 30 -0.81 -5.78 9.21
C ALA A 30 -0.07 -4.45 9.44
N GLN A 31 -0.56 -3.62 10.39
CA GLN A 31 0.10 -2.37 10.79
C GLN A 31 1.43 -2.65 11.50
N GLU A 32 1.45 -3.59 12.44
CA GLU A 32 2.67 -4.00 13.15
C GLU A 32 3.75 -4.50 12.18
N ILE A 33 3.39 -5.27 11.15
CA ILE A 33 4.35 -5.71 10.13
C ILE A 33 4.90 -4.51 9.36
N ALA A 34 4.07 -3.52 9.03
CA ALA A 34 4.51 -2.31 8.34
C ALA A 34 5.46 -1.47 9.22
N ASP A 35 5.09 -1.26 10.47
CA ASP A 35 5.87 -0.49 11.45
C ASP A 35 7.23 -1.17 11.72
N ASN A 36 7.25 -2.49 11.89
CA ASN A 36 8.49 -3.27 12.09
C ASN A 36 9.42 -3.21 10.88
N ALA A 37 8.87 -3.07 9.67
CA ALA A 37 9.62 -2.92 8.44
C ALA A 37 9.97 -1.45 8.11
N GLY A 38 9.51 -0.49 8.92
CA GLY A 38 9.78 0.95 8.73
C GLY A 38 9.11 1.54 7.48
N VAL A 39 7.94 1.03 7.10
CA VAL A 39 7.23 1.33 5.86
C VAL A 39 5.73 1.50 6.14
N ASP A 40 4.96 1.90 5.13
CA ASP A 40 3.53 2.19 5.31
C ASP A 40 2.65 0.99 4.99
N LEU A 41 1.56 0.83 5.75
CA LEU A 41 0.45 -0.03 5.38
C LEU A 41 -0.46 0.76 4.43
N VAL A 42 -0.56 0.32 3.18
CA VAL A 42 -1.29 1.05 2.13
C VAL A 42 -2.43 0.22 1.57
N LEU A 43 -3.66 0.74 1.66
CA LEU A 43 -4.85 0.06 1.14
C LEU A 43 -4.98 0.28 -0.38
N ILE A 44 -4.52 -0.70 -1.16
CA ILE A 44 -4.49 -0.65 -2.63
C ILE A 44 -5.85 -0.93 -3.26
N GLN A 45 -6.67 -1.80 -2.66
CA GLN A 45 -7.99 -2.16 -3.17
C GLN A 45 -9.02 -2.16 -2.03
N PRO A 46 -9.60 -0.99 -1.69
CA PRO A 46 -10.56 -0.88 -0.59
C PRO A 46 -11.89 -1.61 -0.86
N GLN A 47 -12.25 -1.83 -2.12
CA GLN A 47 -13.52 -2.45 -2.53
C GLN A 47 -13.46 -3.99 -2.63
N ALA A 48 -12.29 -4.60 -2.45
CA ALA A 48 -12.13 -6.05 -2.49
C ALA A 48 -12.72 -6.71 -1.23
N LYS A 49 -13.00 -8.01 -1.30
CA LYS A 49 -13.49 -8.83 -0.17
C LYS A 49 -12.53 -10.00 0.09
N PRO A 50 -11.73 -9.97 1.18
CA PRO A 50 -11.46 -8.81 2.04
C PRO A 50 -10.69 -7.70 1.29
N PRO A 51 -10.68 -6.46 1.80
CA PRO A 51 -9.89 -5.36 1.24
C PRO A 51 -8.41 -5.73 1.13
N VAL A 52 -7.73 -5.29 0.06
CA VAL A 52 -6.32 -5.63 -0.16
C VAL A 52 -5.43 -4.49 0.27
N ALA A 53 -4.53 -4.79 1.20
CA ALA A 53 -3.48 -3.90 1.67
C ALA A 53 -2.11 -4.41 1.22
N ARG A 54 -1.19 -3.49 0.93
CA ARG A 54 0.20 -3.78 0.64
C ARG A 54 1.07 -2.93 1.56
N ILE A 55 2.12 -3.54 2.09
CA ILE A 55 3.15 -2.84 2.83
C ILE A 55 4.16 -2.28 1.82
N MET A 56 4.39 -0.97 1.82
CA MET A 56 5.32 -0.30 0.90
C MET A 56 5.73 1.09 1.39
N ASP A 57 6.83 1.63 0.87
CA ASP A 57 7.18 3.05 1.03
C ASP A 57 6.26 3.90 0.15
N TYR A 58 5.24 4.51 0.76
CA TYR A 58 4.27 5.32 0.03
C TYR A 58 4.88 6.63 -0.49
N GLY A 59 5.84 7.20 0.25
CA GLY A 59 6.53 8.43 -0.12
C GLY A 59 7.31 8.26 -1.43
N LYS A 60 8.13 7.20 -1.51
CA LYS A 60 8.87 6.83 -2.71
C LYS A 60 7.94 6.50 -3.87
N PHE A 61 6.90 5.69 -3.64
CA PHE A 61 5.92 5.34 -4.67
C PHE A 61 5.26 6.59 -5.27
N LYS A 62 4.80 7.52 -4.43
CA LYS A 62 4.17 8.77 -4.86
C LYS A 62 5.13 9.63 -5.69
N PHE A 63 6.39 9.72 -5.27
CA PHE A 63 7.41 10.47 -5.99
C PHE A 63 7.69 9.88 -7.39
N GLU A 64 7.93 8.57 -7.47
CA GLU A 64 8.18 7.87 -8.72
C GLU A 64 6.99 7.95 -9.67
N TYR A 65 5.77 7.80 -9.14
CA TYR A 65 4.54 7.95 -9.91
C TYR A 65 4.42 9.36 -10.50
N GLN A 66 4.66 10.40 -9.71
CA GLN A 66 4.62 11.79 -10.19
C GLN A 66 5.71 12.07 -11.24
N LYS A 67 6.93 11.56 -11.04
CA LYS A 67 8.03 11.71 -12.00
C LYS A 67 7.66 11.08 -13.35
N LYS A 68 7.19 9.83 -13.33
CA LYS A 68 6.75 9.11 -14.53
C LYS A 68 5.62 9.83 -15.27
N GLN A 69 4.65 10.39 -14.54
CA GLN A 69 3.56 11.17 -15.13
C GLN A 69 4.05 12.47 -15.79
N LYS A 70 5.06 13.14 -15.21
CA LYS A 70 5.67 14.32 -15.83
C LYS A 70 6.45 13.97 -17.09
N GLU A 71 7.21 12.86 -17.08
CA GLU A 71 7.96 12.37 -18.25
C GLU A 71 7.01 11.96 -19.40
N GLN A 72 5.92 11.27 -19.09
CA GLN A 72 4.90 10.90 -20.09
C GLN A 72 4.21 12.11 -20.72
N ARG A 73 3.98 13.19 -19.97
CA ARG A 73 3.39 14.42 -20.51
C ARG A 73 4.35 15.16 -21.43
N LYS A 74 5.66 15.16 -21.11
CA LYS A 74 6.69 15.77 -21.95
C LYS A 74 6.93 15.02 -23.26
N ASN A 75 6.81 13.69 -23.25
CA ASN A 75 7.02 12.87 -24.43
C ASN A 75 5.81 12.80 -25.38
N LYS A 76 4.70 13.47 -25.04
CA LYS A 76 3.47 13.55 -25.84
C LYS A 76 3.23 14.95 -26.42
N ALA A 77 4.19 15.86 -26.26
CA ALA A 77 4.16 17.23 -26.79
C ALA A 77 5.10 17.36 -27.98
#